data_AF-A0A1Q3DK44-F1
#
_entry.id   AF-A0A1Q3DK44-F1
#
_cell.length_a   1.000
_cell.length_b   1.000
_cell.length_c   1.000
_cell.angle_alpha   90.00
_cell.angle_beta   90.00
_cell.angle_gamma   90.00
#
_symmetry.space_group_name_H-M   'P 1'
#
loop_
_entity.id
_entity.type
_entity.pdbx_description
1 polymer ?
#
loop_
_entity_poly.entity_id
_entity_poly.type
_entity_poly.pdbx_seq_one_letter_code
_entity_poly.pdbx_strand_id
1 'polypeptide(L)'
;VWLTFWEAHRTLDKLVRWGVVSSSNCCFGCGQEESIDHLFFSCPFTARVWNHFLGLCGFRRRPRGWREESVWCISRLKGNGFKSWITKLMLAAVLYHCWQERNNRLFN
;
A
#
# COMPACT_ATOMS: atom_id res chain seq x y z
N VAL A 1 -5.42 -5.98 4.97
CA VAL A 1 -5.50 -4.85 5.93
C VAL A 1 -4.77 -5.16 7.22
N TRP A 2 -5.17 -6.16 8.02
CA TRP A 2 -4.47 -6.51 9.27
C TRP A 2 -2.96 -6.71 9.09
N LEU A 3 -2.55 -7.53 8.11
CA LEU A 3 -1.15 -7.75 7.77
C LEU A 3 -0.40 -6.45 7.38
N THR A 4 -1.11 -5.44 6.87
CA THR A 4 -0.50 -4.16 6.47
C THR A 4 -0.22 -3.33 7.70
N PHE A 5 -1.18 -3.25 8.61
CA PHE A 5 -1.03 -2.53 9.89
C PHE A 5 0.03 -3.14 10.80
N TRP A 6 0.22 -4.46 10.74
CA TRP A 6 1.27 -5.16 11.48
C TRP A 6 2.60 -5.29 10.72
N GLU A 7 2.70 -4.65 9.55
CA GLU A 7 3.86 -4.76 8.67
C GLU A 7 4.26 -6.22 8.40
N ALA A 8 3.33 -7.18 8.43
CA ALA A 8 3.61 -8.62 8.43
C ALA A 8 3.72 -9.24 7.03
N HIS A 9 3.63 -8.43 5.97
CA HIS A 9 3.81 -8.92 4.61
C HIS A 9 5.25 -9.37 4.35
N ARG A 10 5.42 -10.35 3.46
CA ARG A 10 6.72 -10.84 2.97
C ARG A 10 7.22 -9.99 1.80
N THR A 11 7.53 -8.73 2.10
CA THR A 11 8.12 -7.78 1.15
C THR A 11 9.52 -8.23 0.72
N LEU A 12 10.00 -7.75 -0.44
CA LEU A 12 11.29 -8.18 -0.98
C LEU A 12 12.45 -7.86 -0.03
N ASP A 13 12.43 -6.75 0.71
CA ASP A 13 13.45 -6.47 1.74
C ASP A 13 13.60 -7.60 2.77
N LYS A 14 12.47 -8.22 3.17
CA LYS A 14 12.48 -9.37 4.08
C LYS A 14 12.92 -10.64 3.39
N LEU A 15 12.50 -10.86 2.15
CA LEU A 15 12.90 -12.04 1.38
C LEU A 15 14.39 -12.03 1.06
N VAL A 16 14.99 -10.85 0.80
CA VAL A 16 16.44 -10.67 0.68
C VAL A 16 17.14 -11.04 1.98
N ARG A 17 16.65 -10.54 3.13
CA ARG A 17 17.20 -10.91 4.45
C ARG A 17 17.12 -12.40 4.75
N TRP A 18 16.14 -13.10 4.19
CA TRP A 18 15.98 -14.55 4.31
C TRP A 18 16.73 -15.34 3.24
N GLY A 19 17.41 -14.68 2.29
CA GLY A 19 18.14 -15.34 1.21
C GLY A 19 17.26 -15.99 0.14
N VAL A 20 15.97 -15.63 0.07
CA VAL A 20 15.01 -16.20 -0.90
C VAL A 20 15.12 -15.52 -2.27
N VAL A 21 15.45 -14.22 -2.28
CA VAL A 21 15.62 -13.42 -3.51
C VAL A 21 16.91 -12.60 -3.43
N SER A 22 17.49 -12.25 -4.58
CA SER A 22 18.77 -11.54 -4.68
C SER A 22 18.64 -10.01 -4.74
N SER A 23 17.44 -9.47 -4.97
CA SER A 23 17.20 -8.04 -5.11
C SER A 23 15.92 -7.61 -4.38
N SER A 24 15.97 -6.45 -3.74
CA SER A 24 14.83 -5.77 -3.14
C SER A 24 14.18 -4.76 -4.10
N ASN A 25 14.56 -4.70 -5.37
CA ASN A 25 14.05 -3.70 -6.31
C ASN A 25 12.52 -3.78 -6.45
N CYS A 26 11.86 -2.63 -6.39
CA CYS A 26 10.42 -2.53 -6.55
C CYS A 26 9.95 -3.13 -7.90
N CYS A 27 9.04 -4.10 -7.83
CA CYS A 27 8.49 -4.78 -9.01
C CYS A 27 7.67 -3.87 -9.95
N PHE A 28 7.33 -2.65 -9.51
CA PHE A 28 6.67 -1.64 -10.34
C PHE A 28 7.65 -0.77 -11.13
N GLY A 29 8.95 -1.06 -11.09
CA GLY A 29 9.96 -0.43 -11.95
C GLY A 29 10.25 1.03 -11.62
N CYS A 30 10.03 1.46 -10.38
CA CYS A 30 10.25 2.86 -9.97
C CYS A 30 11.70 3.17 -9.54
N GLY A 31 12.61 2.18 -9.57
CA GLY A 31 14.02 2.37 -9.23
C GLY A 31 14.33 2.53 -7.74
N GLN A 32 13.39 2.19 -6.86
CA GLN A 32 13.58 2.16 -5.40
C GLN A 32 13.43 0.73 -4.88
N GLU A 33 13.88 0.49 -3.65
CA GLU A 33 13.69 -0.80 -2.97
C GLU A 33 12.27 -0.95 -2.40
N GLU A 34 11.74 -2.17 -2.46
CA GLU A 34 10.45 -2.55 -1.90
C GLU A 34 10.57 -2.75 -0.38
N SER A 35 9.80 -1.95 0.34
CA SER A 35 9.42 -2.13 1.74
C SER A 35 7.90 -2.03 1.87
N ILE A 36 7.33 -2.31 3.05
CA ILE A 36 5.89 -2.06 3.31
C ILE A 36 5.55 -0.59 3.01
N ASP A 37 6.36 0.33 3.52
CA ASP A 37 6.14 1.77 3.39
C ASP A 37 6.21 2.19 1.93
N HIS A 38 7.18 1.63 1.19
CA HIS A 38 7.31 1.89 -0.23
C HIS A 38 6.15 1.31 -1.04
N LEU A 39 5.84 0.02 -0.84
CA LEU A 39 4.81 -0.70 -1.57
C LEU A 39 3.45 -0.05 -1.42
N PHE A 40 3.07 0.33 -0.19
CA PHE A 40 1.79 0.97 0.08
C PHE A 40 1.94 2.49 0.16
N PHE A 41 2.07 3.08 -1.04
CA PHE A 41 1.89 4.51 -1.36
C PHE A 41 3.10 5.44 -1.34
N SER A 42 4.33 4.95 -1.12
CA SER A 42 5.53 5.73 -1.51
C SER A 42 5.89 5.48 -2.97
N CYS A 43 5.65 4.26 -3.47
CA CYS A 43 5.82 3.90 -4.87
C CYS A 43 4.90 4.76 -5.76
N PRO A 44 5.41 5.45 -6.79
CA PRO A 44 4.59 6.28 -7.68
C PRO A 44 3.45 5.52 -8.37
N PHE A 45 3.61 4.23 -8.59
CA PHE A 45 2.54 3.40 -9.16
C PHE A 45 1.37 3.23 -8.17
N THR A 46 1.64 2.69 -6.97
CA THR A 46 0.59 2.43 -5.97
C THR A 46 0.03 3.71 -5.38
N ALA A 47 0.83 4.78 -5.28
CA ALA A 47 0.38 6.11 -4.90
C ALA A 47 -0.65 6.68 -5.88
N ARG A 48 -0.46 6.50 -7.20
CA ARG A 48 -1.44 6.92 -8.22
C ARG A 48 -2.76 6.18 -8.08
N VAL A 49 -2.71 4.86 -7.86
CA VAL A 49 -3.91 4.04 -7.62
C VAL A 49 -4.67 4.53 -6.41
N TRP A 50 -3.98 4.73 -5.28
CA TRP A 50 -4.63 5.22 -4.07
C TRP A 50 -5.22 6.61 -4.22
N ASN A 51 -4.48 7.54 -4.81
CA ASN A 51 -4.95 8.92 -5.04
C ASN A 51 -6.20 8.98 -5.92
N HIS A 52 -6.30 8.11 -6.92
CA HIS A 52 -7.50 8.03 -7.76
C HIS A 52 -8.74 7.71 -6.92
N PHE A 53 -8.71 6.62 -6.14
CA PHE A 53 -9.84 6.21 -5.31
C PHE A 53 -10.11 7.17 -4.16
N LEU A 54 -9.05 7.70 -3.55
CA LEU A 54 -9.15 8.72 -2.50
C LEU A 54 -9.84 9.99 -3.02
N GLY A 55 -9.55 10.38 -4.26
CA GLY A 55 -10.22 11.45 -4.99
C GLY A 55 -11.71 11.19 -5.21
N LEU A 56 -12.09 9.97 -5.59
CA LEU A 56 -13.51 9.55 -5.71
C LEU A 56 -14.23 9.62 -4.36
N CYS A 57 -13.52 9.33 -3.26
CA CYS A 57 -14.03 9.52 -1.91
C CYS A 57 -14.02 10.99 -1.45
N GLY A 58 -13.69 11.95 -2.31
CA GLY A 58 -13.72 13.39 -2.01
C GLY A 58 -12.61 13.82 -1.05
N PHE A 59 -11.44 13.20 -1.15
CA PHE A 59 -10.22 13.60 -0.45
C PHE A 59 -9.11 13.89 -1.47
N ARG A 60 -8.32 14.94 -1.24
CA ARG A 60 -7.14 15.26 -2.06
C ARG A 60 -5.92 15.28 -1.15
N ARG A 61 -5.02 14.31 -1.34
CA ARG A 61 -3.78 14.18 -0.56
C ARG A 61 -2.66 13.69 -1.47
N ARG A 62 -1.43 13.75 -0.95
CA ARG A 62 -0.26 13.13 -1.55
C ARG A 62 0.31 12.16 -0.51
N PRO A 63 -0.06 10.87 -0.55
CA PRO A 63 0.53 9.88 0.34
C PRO A 63 2.04 9.79 0.09
N ARG A 64 2.81 9.60 1.15
CA ARG A 64 4.28 9.48 1.08
C ARG A 64 4.79 8.09 1.47
N GLY A 65 3.89 7.20 1.87
CA GLY A 65 4.19 5.88 2.39
C GLY A 65 3.10 5.39 3.34
N TRP A 66 3.15 4.11 3.66
CA TRP A 66 2.18 3.45 4.52
C TRP A 66 2.11 4.05 5.93
N ARG A 67 3.26 4.42 6.50
CA ARG A 67 3.35 4.90 7.88
C ARG A 67 2.57 6.19 8.07
N GLU A 68 2.73 7.16 7.17
CA GLU A 68 1.97 8.41 7.23
C GLU A 68 0.49 8.17 6.90
N GLU A 69 0.22 7.36 5.87
CA GLU A 69 -1.15 7.18 5.38
C GLU A 69 -2.02 6.38 6.36
N SER A 70 -1.45 5.40 7.06
CA SER A 70 -2.16 4.63 8.08
C SER A 70 -2.58 5.49 9.27
N VAL A 71 -1.73 6.40 9.74
CA VAL A 71 -2.06 7.39 10.78
C VAL A 71 -3.18 8.31 10.32
N TRP A 72 -3.11 8.77 9.07
CA TRP A 72 -4.19 9.58 8.49
C TRP A 72 -5.50 8.79 8.42
N CYS A 73 -5.48 7.53 7.96
CA CYS A 73 -6.67 6.69 7.87
C CYS A 73 -7.30 6.46 9.26
N ILE A 74 -6.49 6.14 10.27
CA ILE A 74 -6.96 5.93 11.66
C ILE A 74 -7.59 7.20 12.22
N SER A 75 -7.00 8.37 11.97
CA SER A 75 -7.51 9.63 12.50
C SER A 75 -8.76 10.13 11.76
N ARG A 76 -8.79 10.01 10.43
CA ARG A 76 -9.82 10.63 9.58
C ARG A 76 -11.02 9.74 9.29
N LEU A 77 -10.83 8.42 9.27
CA LEU A 77 -11.88 7.45 8.96
C LEU A 77 -12.52 6.89 10.24
N LYS A 78 -12.63 7.71 11.30
CA LYS A 78 -13.37 7.30 12.51
C LYS A 78 -14.88 7.25 12.24
N GLY A 79 -15.59 6.39 12.96
CA GLY A 79 -17.04 6.22 12.86
C GLY A 79 -17.53 5.48 11.61
N ASN A 80 -18.85 5.47 11.44
CA ASN A 80 -19.58 4.62 10.49
C ASN A 80 -20.39 5.41 9.44
N GLY A 81 -20.14 6.71 9.29
CA GLY A 81 -20.77 7.48 8.21
C GLY A 81 -20.40 6.93 6.84
N PHE A 82 -21.32 7.00 5.86
CA PHE A 82 -21.15 6.41 4.52
C PHE A 82 -19.79 6.74 3.89
N LYS A 83 -19.37 8.01 3.94
CA LYS A 83 -18.06 8.46 3.44
C LYS A 83 -16.88 7.74 4.12
N SER A 84 -16.92 7.60 5.45
CA SER A 84 -15.88 6.90 6.21
C SER A 84 -15.86 5.41 5.86
N TRP A 85 -17.04 4.79 5.79
CA TRP A 85 -17.20 3.38 5.45
C TRP A 85 -16.71 3.05 4.05
N ILE A 86 -17.14 3.79 3.01
CA ILE A 86 -16.70 3.55 1.63
C ILE A 86 -15.20 3.78 1.47
N THR A 87 -14.63 4.77 2.16
CA THR A 87 -13.17 5.03 2.09
C THR A 87 -12.36 3.90 2.74
N LYS A 88 -12.85 3.30 3.85
CA LYS A 88 -12.22 2.11 4.45
C LYS A 88 -12.25 0.91 3.51
N LEU A 89 -13.37 0.69 2.81
CA LEU A 89 -13.49 -0.37 1.82
C LEU A 89 -12.53 -0.16 0.66
N MET A 90 -12.47 1.07 0.13
CA MET A 90 -11.52 1.42 -0.93
C MET A 90 -10.07 1.22 -0.50
N LEU A 91 -9.71 1.65 0.72
CA LEU A 91 -8.38 1.39 1.27
C LEU A 91 -8.08 -0.12 1.31
N ALA A 92 -9.02 -0.93 1.81
CA ALA A 92 -8.85 -2.38 1.88
C ALA A 92 -8.66 -3.01 0.49
N ALA A 93 -9.47 -2.62 -0.48
CA ALA A 93 -9.41 -3.10 -1.86
C ALA A 93 -8.08 -2.72 -2.54
N VAL A 94 -7.65 -1.47 -2.40
CA VAL A 94 -6.38 -1.00 -2.99
C VAL A 94 -5.19 -1.74 -2.38
N LEU A 95 -5.14 -1.88 -1.05
CA LEU A 95 -4.07 -2.64 -0.39
C LEU A 95 -4.03 -4.09 -0.87
N TYR A 96 -5.19 -4.74 -0.97
CA TYR A 96 -5.29 -6.12 -1.43
C TYR A 96 -4.80 -6.28 -2.88
N HIS A 97 -5.31 -5.47 -3.80
CA HIS A 97 -4.95 -5.59 -5.21
C HIS A 97 -3.52 -5.16 -5.51
N CYS A 98 -2.98 -4.14 -4.81
CA CYS A 98 -1.56 -3.82 -4.93
C CYS A 98 -0.66 -4.99 -4.46
N TRP A 99 -1.03 -5.66 -3.36
CA TRP A 99 -0.30 -6.83 -2.89
C TRP A 99 -0.40 -8.02 -3.85
N GLN A 100 -1.62 -8.30 -4.35
CA GLN A 100 -1.86 -9.36 -5.30
C GLN A 100 -1.08 -9.14 -6.61
N GLU A 101 -1.16 -7.93 -7.18
CA GLU A 101 -0.44 -7.58 -8.40
C GLU A 101 1.08 -7.69 -8.23
N ARG A 102 1.60 -7.23 -7.08
CA ARG A 102 3.02 -7.42 -6.73
C ARG A 102 3.41 -8.90 -6.75
N ASN A 103 2.59 -9.77 -6.15
CA ASN A 103 2.88 -11.21 -6.13
C ASN A 103 2.81 -11.83 -7.53
N ASN A 104 1.84 -11.43 -8.35
CA ASN A 104 1.73 -11.88 -9.73
C ASN A 104 2.99 -11.52 -10.53
N ARG A 105 3.53 -10.30 -10.38
CA ARG A 105 4.74 -9.87 -11.10
C ARG A 105 6.02 -10.60 -10.69
N LEU A 106 6.05 -11.15 -9.48
CA LEU A 106 7.26 -11.72 -8.91
C LEU A 106 7.28 -13.25 -8.93
N PHE A 107 6.12 -13.90 -8.97
CA PHE A 107 6.01 -15.34 -8.76
C PHE A 107 5.14 -16.08 -9.79
N ASN A 108 4.55 -15.38 -10.76
CA ASN A 108 3.89 -15.98 -11.94
C ASN A 108 4.62 -15.57 -13.21
#